data_AF-A0AAD6KBZ6-F1
#
_entry.id   AF-A0AAD6KBZ6-F1
#
_cell.length_a   1.000
_cell.length_b   1.000
_cell.length_c   1.000
_cell.angle_alpha   90.00
_cell.angle_beta   90.00
_cell.angle_gamma   90.00
#
_symmetry.space_group_name_H-M   'P 1'
#
loop_
_entity.id
_entity.type
_entity.pdbx_description
1 polymer ?
#
loop_
_entity_poly.entity_id
_entity_poly.type
_entity_poly.pdbx_seq_one_letter_code
_entity_poly.pdbx_strand_id
1 'polypeptide(L)'
;MNPTSGFNSTSKTFHSLRPPIHLPPEETPLSAAEYALSIHADHSPWPDSIAIINSSTSQKLSYSEFITRIKSLTSYLKNVTKLCKNDTAFILFPNSIEVPILYFSLLSLGVVISPANPISSESEISHQISLCSPVIAFAVSKTCHKLPKLKHRAILIDSPEFDSILTMSPPAAATTAQRDLEKVTVSQSDSAAIMYSSGTTGRVKGVVLTHRNLIAVIAGYYPSKQERNSPTVMLYTVPYFHVFGFFYSFKSIDLSETVVVMERFDLKNMLRAVEKFRVTELAVAPPVVVAMTKSDLTDGYDLRSLETVGCGGAPLGKDVMKVFADRFPTVDLWQVSGHNFSVFYAKIDGITRQYMFIHSNMNYFIDFYNYFTKGRRN
;
A
#
# COMPACT_ATOMS: atom_id res chain seq x y z
N MET A 1 -11.21 30.26 -10.92
CA MET A 1 -10.08 29.36 -10.58
C MET A 1 -9.04 29.48 -11.67
N ASN A 2 -7.75 29.52 -11.31
CA ASN A 2 -6.66 29.62 -12.28
C ASN A 2 -6.38 28.21 -12.89
N PRO A 3 -6.37 28.06 -14.23
CA PRO A 3 -6.33 26.75 -14.88
C PRO A 3 -4.93 26.09 -14.93
N THR A 4 -3.86 26.82 -14.60
CA THR A 4 -2.48 26.29 -14.63
C THR A 4 -1.92 25.98 -13.25
N SER A 5 -2.56 26.47 -12.19
CA SER A 5 -2.16 26.27 -10.78
C SER A 5 -3.26 25.68 -9.89
N GLY A 6 -4.51 25.63 -10.36
CA GLY A 6 -5.65 25.19 -9.57
C GLY A 6 -6.07 26.18 -8.46
N PHE A 7 -5.40 27.33 -8.35
CA PHE A 7 -5.65 28.29 -7.29
C PHE A 7 -6.96 29.05 -7.50
N ASN A 8 -7.78 29.14 -6.47
CA ASN A 8 -8.97 29.97 -6.42
C ASN A 8 -8.70 31.22 -5.58
N SER A 9 -8.57 32.37 -6.23
CA SER A 9 -8.26 33.65 -5.59
C SER A 9 -9.35 34.16 -4.64
N THR A 10 -10.59 33.67 -4.77
CA THR A 10 -11.73 34.06 -3.92
C THR A 10 -11.74 33.25 -2.63
N SER A 11 -11.73 31.91 -2.71
CA SER A 11 -11.71 31.03 -1.53
C SER A 11 -10.32 30.83 -0.90
N LYS A 12 -9.25 31.29 -1.58
CA LYS A 12 -7.84 31.04 -1.24
C LYS A 12 -7.44 29.55 -1.22
N THR A 13 -8.24 28.67 -1.83
CA THR A 13 -7.98 27.23 -1.91
C THR A 13 -7.25 26.84 -3.19
N PHE A 14 -6.54 25.71 -3.15
CA PHE A 14 -6.02 25.03 -4.33
C PHE A 14 -6.89 23.81 -4.66
N HIS A 15 -7.07 23.53 -5.95
CA HIS A 15 -7.79 22.36 -6.44
C HIS A 15 -6.88 21.56 -7.39
N SER A 16 -7.16 20.27 -7.53
CA SER A 16 -6.45 19.43 -8.51
C SER A 16 -6.71 19.93 -9.93
N LEU A 17 -5.68 19.90 -10.76
CA LEU A 17 -5.79 20.13 -12.21
C LEU A 17 -6.28 18.89 -12.97
N ARG A 18 -6.32 17.73 -12.31
CA ARG A 18 -6.90 16.51 -12.89
C ARG A 18 -8.43 16.54 -12.81
N PRO A 19 -9.14 15.83 -13.70
CA PRO A 19 -10.58 15.63 -13.58
C PRO A 19 -10.97 15.09 -12.18
N PRO A 20 -12.17 15.42 -11.68
CA PRO A 20 -12.70 14.80 -10.46
C PRO A 20 -12.72 13.27 -10.56
N ILE A 21 -12.37 12.61 -9.47
CA ILE A 21 -12.42 11.16 -9.37
C ILE A 21 -13.85 10.75 -8.99
N HIS A 22 -14.47 9.88 -9.79
CA HIS A 22 -15.76 9.30 -9.44
C HIS A 22 -15.56 8.17 -8.42
N LEU A 23 -15.96 8.44 -7.18
CA LEU A 23 -16.00 7.44 -6.12
C LEU A 23 -17.41 6.79 -6.05
N PRO A 24 -17.54 5.53 -5.60
CA PRO A 24 -18.85 4.92 -5.36
C PRO A 24 -19.69 5.74 -4.36
N PRO A 25 -21.03 5.68 -4.40
CA PRO A 25 -21.91 6.29 -3.39
C PRO A 25 -21.56 5.79 -1.99
N GLU A 26 -21.62 6.63 -0.95
CA GLU A 26 -21.09 6.29 0.38
C GLU A 26 -21.94 5.23 1.10
N GLU A 27 -23.21 5.16 0.73
CA GLU A 27 -24.21 4.19 1.21
C GLU A 27 -24.00 2.80 0.59
N THR A 28 -23.20 2.68 -0.47
CA THR A 28 -22.93 1.38 -1.11
C THR A 28 -22.10 0.52 -0.15
N PRO A 29 -22.58 -0.68 0.26
CA PRO A 29 -21.87 -1.58 1.15
C PRO A 29 -20.69 -2.22 0.39
N LEU A 30 -19.53 -1.59 0.50
CA LEU A 30 -18.33 -1.91 -0.26
C LEU A 30 -17.10 -1.76 0.62
N SER A 31 -16.36 -2.85 0.82
CA SER A 31 -15.03 -2.81 1.41
C SER A 31 -13.98 -2.37 0.38
N ALA A 32 -12.89 -1.81 0.88
CA ALA A 32 -11.72 -1.47 0.07
C ALA A 32 -11.09 -2.68 -0.65
N ALA A 33 -11.21 -3.90 -0.10
CA ALA A 33 -10.73 -5.12 -0.75
C ALA A 33 -11.58 -5.49 -1.97
N GLU A 34 -12.91 -5.38 -1.85
CA GLU A 34 -13.83 -5.61 -2.96
C GLU A 34 -13.66 -4.57 -4.06
N TYR A 35 -13.50 -3.29 -3.69
CA TYR A 35 -13.22 -2.23 -4.66
C TYR A 35 -11.93 -2.50 -5.46
N ALA A 36 -10.81 -2.80 -4.78
CA ALA A 36 -9.56 -3.11 -5.46
C ALA A 36 -9.61 -4.42 -6.29
N LEU A 37 -10.52 -5.34 -5.97
CA LEU A 37 -10.74 -6.57 -6.76
C LEU A 37 -11.77 -6.41 -7.88
N SER A 38 -12.61 -5.38 -7.90
CA SER A 38 -13.72 -5.28 -8.88
C SER A 38 -13.22 -5.12 -10.31
N ILE A 39 -12.12 -4.40 -10.52
CA ILE A 39 -11.48 -4.29 -11.84
C ILE A 39 -10.99 -5.66 -12.33
N HIS A 40 -10.52 -6.53 -11.42
CA HIS A 40 -10.12 -7.90 -11.75
C HIS A 40 -11.27 -8.86 -12.01
N ALA A 41 -12.40 -8.68 -11.33
CA ALA A 41 -13.57 -9.53 -11.53
C ALA A 41 -14.18 -9.35 -12.93
N ASP A 42 -14.22 -8.11 -13.42
CA ASP A 42 -15.08 -7.75 -14.55
C ASP A 42 -14.32 -7.24 -15.80
N HIS A 43 -13.13 -6.63 -15.66
CA HIS A 43 -12.52 -5.83 -16.75
C HIS A 43 -10.98 -5.89 -16.86
N SER A 44 -10.28 -6.82 -16.21
CA SER A 44 -8.81 -6.85 -16.30
C SER A 44 -8.35 -7.23 -17.72
N PRO A 45 -7.44 -6.44 -18.34
CA PRO A 45 -6.80 -6.86 -19.59
C PRO A 45 -5.81 -8.03 -19.38
N TRP A 46 -5.50 -8.38 -18.12
CA TRP A 46 -4.45 -9.32 -17.74
C TRP A 46 -4.93 -10.41 -16.75
N PRO A 47 -6.02 -11.16 -17.03
CA PRO A 47 -6.73 -11.96 -16.03
C PRO A 47 -5.89 -13.08 -15.36
N ASP A 48 -5.04 -13.78 -16.13
CA ASP A 48 -4.11 -14.80 -15.62
C ASP A 48 -2.65 -14.30 -15.55
N SER A 49 -2.45 -12.98 -15.46
CA SER A 49 -1.11 -12.44 -15.20
C SER A 49 -0.64 -12.72 -13.77
N ILE A 50 0.66 -12.49 -13.54
CA ILE A 50 1.26 -12.63 -12.22
C ILE A 50 0.88 -11.41 -11.37
N ALA A 51 0.20 -11.64 -10.25
CA ALA A 51 -0.11 -10.60 -9.27
C ALA A 51 1.12 -10.26 -8.43
N ILE A 52 1.82 -11.29 -7.92
CA ILE A 52 2.89 -11.10 -6.94
C ILE A 52 4.08 -12.03 -7.26
N ILE A 53 5.30 -11.51 -7.12
CA ILE A 53 6.57 -12.23 -7.23
C ILE A 53 7.38 -12.00 -5.95
N ASN A 54 7.86 -13.07 -5.32
CA ASN A 54 8.87 -12.98 -4.28
C ASN A 54 10.25 -12.77 -4.93
N SER A 55 10.91 -11.63 -4.66
CA SER A 55 12.18 -11.28 -5.31
C SER A 55 13.35 -12.23 -4.98
N SER A 56 13.37 -12.87 -3.82
CA SER A 56 14.47 -13.76 -3.40
C SER A 56 14.24 -15.19 -3.87
N THR A 57 13.06 -15.76 -3.61
CA THR A 57 12.73 -17.15 -3.99
C THR A 57 12.32 -17.30 -5.45
N SER A 58 11.96 -16.20 -6.12
CA SER A 58 11.36 -16.18 -7.47
C SER A 58 10.02 -16.92 -7.58
N GLN A 59 9.41 -17.26 -6.44
CA GLN A 59 8.03 -17.73 -6.36
C GLN A 59 7.10 -16.69 -6.98
N LYS A 60 6.18 -17.15 -7.81
CA LYS A 60 5.17 -16.32 -8.46
C LYS A 60 3.78 -16.75 -7.98
N LEU A 61 2.86 -15.80 -7.98
CA LEU A 61 1.45 -16.00 -7.65
C LEU A 61 0.62 -15.31 -8.73
N SER A 62 -0.21 -16.05 -9.47
CA SER A 62 -1.14 -15.47 -10.43
C SER A 62 -2.26 -14.69 -9.73
N TYR A 63 -2.99 -13.86 -10.47
CA TYR A 63 -4.22 -13.24 -9.95
C TYR A 63 -5.27 -14.29 -9.56
N SER A 64 -5.42 -15.35 -10.34
CA SER A 64 -6.32 -16.48 -10.04
C SER A 64 -5.95 -17.22 -8.74
N GLU A 65 -4.67 -17.46 -8.48
CA GLU A 65 -4.19 -18.02 -7.22
C GLU A 65 -4.34 -17.04 -6.05
N PHE A 66 -3.99 -15.76 -6.25
CA PHE A 66 -4.11 -14.71 -5.22
C PHE A 66 -5.54 -14.57 -4.71
N ILE A 67 -6.51 -14.45 -5.62
CA ILE A 67 -7.94 -14.38 -5.31
C ILE A 67 -8.43 -15.67 -4.61
N THR A 68 -7.91 -16.82 -5.01
CA THR A 68 -8.24 -18.11 -4.36
C THR A 68 -7.74 -18.15 -2.92
N ARG A 69 -6.46 -17.81 -2.69
CA ARG A 69 -5.88 -17.74 -1.33
C ARG A 69 -6.59 -16.74 -0.43
N ILE A 70 -7.00 -15.58 -0.97
CA ILE A 70 -7.84 -14.61 -0.23
C ILE A 70 -9.15 -15.27 0.21
N LYS A 71 -9.85 -15.99 -0.68
CA LYS A 71 -11.12 -16.66 -0.35
C LYS A 71 -10.94 -17.76 0.72
N SER A 72 -9.88 -18.56 0.59
CA SER A 72 -9.53 -19.62 1.56
C SER A 72 -9.25 -19.05 2.94
N LEU A 73 -8.37 -18.05 3.03
CA LEU A 73 -8.03 -17.39 4.30
C LEU A 73 -9.24 -16.65 4.90
N THR A 74 -10.02 -15.92 4.10
CA THR A 74 -11.27 -15.26 4.55
C THR A 74 -12.24 -16.27 5.17
N SER A 75 -12.42 -17.43 4.52
CA SER A 75 -13.28 -18.49 5.04
C SER A 75 -12.76 -19.07 6.34
N TYR A 76 -11.47 -19.37 6.44
CA TYR A 76 -10.86 -19.85 7.68
C TYR A 76 -11.00 -18.84 8.82
N LEU A 77 -10.71 -17.57 8.58
CA LEU A 77 -10.80 -16.52 9.59
C LEU A 77 -12.23 -16.36 10.11
N LYS A 78 -13.22 -16.29 9.22
CA LYS A 78 -14.65 -16.24 9.59
C LYS A 78 -15.10 -17.51 10.33
N ASN A 79 -14.78 -18.69 9.80
CA ASN A 79 -15.41 -19.94 10.22
C ASN A 79 -14.68 -20.67 11.35
N VAL A 80 -13.35 -20.57 11.43
CA VAL A 80 -12.52 -21.22 12.45
C VAL A 80 -12.14 -20.24 13.55
N THR A 81 -11.51 -19.10 13.21
CA THR A 81 -11.09 -18.13 14.23
C THR A 81 -12.23 -17.29 14.81
N LYS A 82 -13.38 -17.27 14.12
CA LYS A 82 -14.59 -16.50 14.45
C LYS A 82 -14.35 -14.98 14.54
N LEU A 83 -13.41 -14.46 13.75
CA LEU A 83 -13.24 -13.01 13.60
C LEU A 83 -14.49 -12.42 12.95
N CYS A 84 -14.92 -11.27 13.46
CA CYS A 84 -16.06 -10.53 12.96
C CYS A 84 -15.71 -9.06 12.66
N LYS A 85 -16.65 -8.38 12.02
CA LYS A 85 -16.56 -6.96 11.71
C LYS A 85 -16.26 -6.14 12.96
N ASN A 86 -15.36 -5.16 12.84
CA ASN A 86 -14.82 -4.30 13.90
C ASN A 86 -13.88 -4.99 14.91
N ASP A 87 -13.62 -6.29 14.84
CA ASP A 87 -12.43 -6.86 15.49
C ASP A 87 -11.17 -6.18 14.95
N THR A 88 -10.12 -6.06 15.75
CA THR A 88 -8.81 -5.57 15.30
C THR A 88 -7.79 -6.71 15.26
N ALA A 89 -7.10 -6.84 14.12
CA ALA A 89 -5.97 -7.73 13.94
C ALA A 89 -4.65 -6.94 13.99
N PHE A 90 -3.67 -7.43 14.75
CA PHE A 90 -2.33 -6.86 14.79
C PHE A 90 -1.39 -7.61 13.84
N ILE A 91 -0.56 -6.91 13.07
CA ILE A 91 0.30 -7.53 12.05
C ILE A 91 1.75 -7.16 12.32
N LEU A 92 2.58 -8.15 12.67
CA LEU A 92 3.97 -7.98 13.12
C LEU A 92 4.93 -8.89 12.35
N PHE A 93 5.04 -8.68 11.04
CA PHE A 93 5.96 -9.43 10.18
C PHE A 93 6.50 -8.56 9.02
N PRO A 94 7.62 -8.96 8.37
CA PRO A 94 8.22 -8.16 7.29
C PRO A 94 7.43 -8.28 5.98
N ASN A 95 7.90 -7.62 4.92
CA ASN A 95 7.27 -7.72 3.60
C ASN A 95 7.34 -9.15 3.07
N SER A 96 6.19 -9.72 2.68
CA SER A 96 6.10 -11.05 2.06
C SER A 96 4.90 -11.12 1.12
N ILE A 97 4.75 -12.21 0.36
CA ILE A 97 3.63 -12.36 -0.59
C ILE A 97 2.30 -12.64 0.14
N GLU A 98 2.38 -13.01 1.42
CA GLU A 98 1.27 -13.27 2.32
C GLU A 98 0.65 -11.99 2.88
N VAL A 99 1.39 -10.87 2.96
CA VAL A 99 0.85 -9.60 3.50
C VAL A 99 -0.40 -9.14 2.73
N PRO A 100 -0.40 -9.05 1.39
CA PRO A 100 -1.58 -8.58 0.68
C PRO A 100 -2.72 -9.60 0.75
N ILE A 101 -2.44 -10.90 0.76
CA ILE A 101 -3.47 -11.94 0.94
C ILE A 101 -4.19 -11.72 2.28
N LEU A 102 -3.43 -11.58 3.37
CA LEU A 102 -3.96 -11.31 4.70
C LEU A 102 -4.75 -10.00 4.76
N TYR A 103 -4.24 -8.92 4.19
CA TYR A 103 -4.93 -7.62 4.21
C TYR A 103 -6.27 -7.68 3.47
N PHE A 104 -6.32 -8.27 2.27
CA PHE A 104 -7.57 -8.40 1.53
C PHE A 104 -8.56 -9.32 2.26
N SER A 105 -8.11 -10.41 2.89
CA SER A 105 -8.99 -11.28 3.69
C SER A 105 -9.57 -10.59 4.93
N LEU A 106 -8.77 -9.82 5.68
CA LEU A 106 -9.24 -9.09 6.87
C LEU A 106 -10.24 -8.00 6.49
N LEU A 107 -9.96 -7.19 5.46
CA LEU A 107 -10.86 -6.14 4.98
C LEU A 107 -12.17 -6.70 4.42
N SER A 108 -12.15 -7.90 3.81
CA SER A 108 -13.36 -8.60 3.32
C SER A 108 -14.28 -9.05 4.46
N LEU A 109 -13.80 -9.09 5.71
CA LEU A 109 -14.58 -9.36 6.92
C LEU A 109 -14.90 -8.09 7.72
N GLY A 110 -14.44 -6.91 7.27
CA GLY A 110 -14.50 -5.67 8.05
C GLY A 110 -13.65 -5.72 9.33
N VAL A 111 -12.58 -6.52 9.35
CA VAL A 111 -11.61 -6.59 10.45
C VAL A 111 -10.58 -5.48 10.26
N VAL A 112 -10.36 -4.70 11.31
CA VAL A 112 -9.45 -3.55 11.31
C VAL A 112 -8.00 -4.04 11.30
N ILE A 113 -7.22 -3.61 10.30
CA ILE A 113 -5.81 -3.97 10.14
C ILE A 113 -4.94 -3.00 10.94
N SER A 114 -4.18 -3.47 11.92
CA SER A 114 -3.16 -2.66 12.59
C SER A 114 -1.75 -3.22 12.38
N PRO A 115 -1.03 -2.75 11.35
CA PRO A 115 0.29 -3.26 11.05
C PRO A 115 1.38 -2.47 11.77
N ALA A 116 2.39 -3.20 12.23
CA ALA A 116 3.48 -2.71 13.04
C ALA A 116 4.83 -3.10 12.42
N ASN A 117 5.85 -2.30 12.71
CA ASN A 117 7.19 -2.57 12.24
C ASN A 117 7.79 -3.76 13.03
N PRO A 118 8.16 -4.90 12.41
CA PRO A 118 8.67 -6.08 13.11
C PRO A 118 10.00 -5.84 13.85
N ILE A 119 10.79 -4.82 13.45
CA ILE A 119 12.03 -4.46 14.14
C ILE A 119 11.82 -3.54 15.35
N SER A 120 10.59 -3.08 15.64
CA SER A 120 10.29 -2.28 16.83
C SER A 120 10.65 -3.03 18.12
N SER A 121 10.94 -2.28 19.18
CA SER A 121 11.10 -2.83 20.52
C SER A 121 9.79 -3.39 21.07
N GLU A 122 9.88 -4.28 22.06
CA GLU A 122 8.72 -4.80 22.78
C GLU A 122 7.91 -3.69 23.46
N SER A 123 8.57 -2.60 23.89
CA SER A 123 7.89 -1.44 24.49
C SER A 123 7.03 -0.67 23.49
N GLU A 124 7.53 -0.48 22.26
CA GLU A 124 6.78 0.17 21.17
C GLU A 124 5.62 -0.70 20.70
N ILE A 125 5.84 -2.02 20.58
CA ILE A 125 4.80 -2.99 20.21
C ILE A 125 3.73 -3.06 21.30
N SER A 126 4.10 -3.09 22.57
CA SER A 126 3.15 -3.06 23.69
C SER A 126 2.32 -1.78 23.71
N HIS A 127 2.95 -0.62 23.44
CA HIS A 127 2.25 0.65 23.30
C HIS A 127 1.28 0.64 22.10
N GLN A 128 1.71 0.14 20.94
CA GLN A 128 0.85 0.00 19.75
C GLN A 128 -0.35 -0.94 20.00
N ILE A 129 -0.11 -2.10 20.61
CA ILE A 129 -1.17 -3.04 21.01
C ILE A 129 -2.15 -2.40 22.00
N SER A 130 -1.67 -1.56 22.93
CA SER A 130 -2.57 -0.81 23.83
C SER A 130 -3.44 0.23 23.12
N LEU A 131 -2.96 0.79 22.01
CA LEU A 131 -3.70 1.76 21.19
C LEU A 131 -4.77 1.11 20.30
N CYS A 132 -4.52 -0.12 19.81
CA CYS A 132 -5.44 -0.78 18.87
C CYS A 132 -6.25 -1.95 19.47
N SER A 133 -5.92 -2.40 20.69
CA SER A 133 -6.63 -3.46 21.43
C SER A 133 -7.00 -4.69 20.58
N PRO A 134 -6.01 -5.36 19.95
CA PRO A 134 -6.25 -6.40 18.97
C PRO A 134 -6.77 -7.70 19.63
N VAL A 135 -7.69 -8.37 18.95
CA VAL A 135 -8.20 -9.68 19.41
C VAL A 135 -7.31 -10.83 18.95
N ILE A 136 -6.56 -10.64 17.86
CA ILE A 136 -5.67 -11.61 17.23
C ILE A 136 -4.41 -10.91 16.72
N ALA A 137 -3.32 -11.66 16.57
CA ALA A 137 -2.12 -11.18 15.90
C ALA A 137 -1.63 -12.16 14.84
N PHE A 138 -1.03 -11.63 13.77
CA PHE A 138 -0.33 -12.36 12.73
C PHE A 138 1.15 -11.96 12.79
N ALA A 139 2.03 -12.95 12.87
CA ALA A 139 3.47 -12.72 13.04
C ALA A 139 4.28 -13.83 12.36
N VAL A 140 5.61 -13.71 12.39
CA VAL A 140 6.53 -14.82 12.10
C VAL A 140 7.04 -15.42 13.41
N SER A 141 7.53 -16.65 13.35
CA SER A 141 8.16 -17.36 14.47
C SER A 141 9.29 -16.55 15.12
N LYS A 142 9.96 -15.69 14.33
CA LYS A 142 11.00 -14.77 14.82
C LYS A 142 10.47 -13.57 15.62
N THR A 143 9.23 -13.14 15.45
CA THR A 143 8.66 -11.94 16.11
C THR A 143 7.56 -12.24 17.12
N CYS A 144 7.02 -13.46 17.14
CA CYS A 144 5.91 -13.84 18.00
C CYS A 144 6.18 -13.69 19.51
N HIS A 145 7.44 -13.81 19.96
CA HIS A 145 7.84 -13.59 21.35
C HIS A 145 7.55 -12.17 21.87
N LYS A 146 7.42 -11.18 20.96
CA LYS A 146 7.10 -9.78 21.31
C LYS A 146 5.60 -9.55 21.53
N LEU A 147 4.76 -10.56 21.31
CA LEU A 147 3.31 -10.45 21.42
C LEU A 147 2.84 -10.87 22.83
N PRO A 148 1.94 -10.10 23.46
CA PRO A 148 1.25 -10.54 24.66
C PRO A 148 0.22 -11.63 24.33
N LYS A 149 -0.32 -12.28 25.36
CA LYS A 149 -1.46 -13.19 25.19
C LYS A 149 -2.71 -12.40 24.80
N LEU A 150 -3.28 -12.71 23.62
CA LEU A 150 -4.51 -12.10 23.10
C LEU A 150 -5.72 -13.02 23.29
N LYS A 151 -6.92 -12.54 22.91
CA LYS A 151 -8.18 -13.30 22.95
C LYS A 151 -8.11 -14.56 22.08
N HIS A 152 -7.53 -14.46 20.89
CA HIS A 152 -7.24 -15.57 20.00
C HIS A 152 -5.73 -15.85 19.96
N ARG A 153 -5.35 -17.12 19.75
CA ARG A 153 -3.94 -17.51 19.52
C ARG A 153 -3.40 -16.74 18.30
N ALA A 154 -2.17 -16.22 18.42
CA ALA A 154 -1.48 -15.60 17.29
C ALA A 154 -1.21 -16.64 16.18
N ILE A 155 -1.45 -16.25 14.93
CA ILE A 155 -1.20 -17.09 13.76
C ILE A 155 0.21 -16.79 13.24
N LEU A 156 1.01 -17.84 13.08
CA LEU A 156 2.36 -17.75 12.53
C LEU A 156 2.29 -17.98 11.03
N ILE A 157 2.59 -16.96 10.23
CA ILE A 157 2.47 -17.03 8.77
C ILE A 157 3.58 -17.88 8.12
N ASP A 158 4.71 -18.02 8.80
CA ASP A 158 5.87 -18.82 8.38
C ASP A 158 5.75 -20.29 8.82
N SER A 159 4.52 -20.72 9.14
CA SER A 159 4.23 -22.07 9.60
C SER A 159 3.49 -22.89 8.53
N PRO A 160 3.70 -24.21 8.47
CA PRO A 160 2.92 -25.10 7.59
C PRO A 160 1.41 -25.06 7.85
N GLU A 161 0.98 -24.65 9.05
CA GLU A 161 -0.44 -24.41 9.38
C GLU A 161 -1.01 -23.30 8.49
N PHE A 162 -0.27 -22.20 8.30
CA PHE A 162 -0.71 -21.08 7.47
C PHE A 162 -0.68 -21.42 5.96
N ASP A 163 0.36 -22.09 5.47
CA ASP A 163 0.38 -22.61 4.09
C ASP A 163 -0.79 -23.54 3.79
N SER A 164 -1.15 -24.40 4.75
CA SER A 164 -2.35 -25.25 4.65
C SER A 164 -3.62 -24.39 4.57
N ILE A 165 -3.79 -23.39 5.44
CA ILE A 165 -4.94 -22.47 5.40
C ILE A 165 -5.06 -21.75 4.05
N LEU A 166 -3.96 -21.30 3.45
CA LEU A 166 -3.96 -20.63 2.15
C LEU A 166 -4.33 -21.57 0.99
N THR A 167 -4.03 -22.87 1.12
CA THR A 167 -4.23 -23.89 0.06
C THR A 167 -5.48 -24.75 0.24
N MET A 168 -6.15 -24.67 1.40
CA MET A 168 -7.47 -25.28 1.61
C MET A 168 -8.46 -24.76 0.56
N SER A 169 -9.17 -25.66 -0.12
CA SER A 169 -10.32 -25.27 -0.92
C SER A 169 -11.34 -24.54 -0.03
N PRO A 170 -11.83 -23.36 -0.42
CA PRO A 170 -12.95 -22.75 0.29
C PRO A 170 -14.15 -23.72 0.24
N PRO A 171 -15.01 -23.75 1.28
CA PRO A 171 -16.20 -24.60 1.27
C PRO A 171 -17.01 -24.38 0.00
N ALA A 172 -17.49 -25.48 -0.61
CA ALA A 172 -18.26 -25.42 -1.84
C ALA A 172 -19.59 -24.68 -1.57
N ALA A 173 -19.61 -23.37 -1.86
CA ALA A 173 -20.78 -22.54 -1.64
C ALA A 173 -21.92 -22.97 -2.59
N ALA A 174 -23.00 -23.48 -2.02
CA ALA A 174 -24.16 -23.95 -2.76
C ALA A 174 -24.90 -22.75 -3.39
N THR A 175 -24.96 -22.69 -4.72
CA THR A 175 -25.59 -21.60 -5.51
C THR A 175 -24.97 -20.21 -5.31
N THR A 176 -25.38 -19.24 -6.13
CA THR A 176 -24.97 -17.83 -6.00
C THR A 176 -25.65 -17.17 -4.80
N ALA A 177 -26.96 -17.43 -4.60
CA ALA A 177 -27.75 -16.78 -3.55
C ALA A 177 -27.24 -17.04 -2.12
N GLN A 178 -26.70 -18.23 -1.84
CA GLN A 178 -26.13 -18.52 -0.52
C GLN A 178 -24.80 -17.79 -0.27
N ARG A 179 -24.03 -17.47 -1.33
CA ARG A 179 -22.80 -16.65 -1.19
C ARG A 179 -23.13 -15.25 -0.72
N ASP A 180 -24.21 -14.68 -1.25
CA ASP A 180 -24.65 -13.33 -0.88
C ASP A 180 -25.20 -13.30 0.56
N LEU A 181 -25.92 -14.33 0.99
CA LEU A 181 -26.39 -14.50 2.37
C LEU A 181 -25.26 -14.75 3.38
N GLU A 182 -24.16 -15.38 2.98
CA GLU A 182 -22.98 -15.61 3.82
C GLU A 182 -21.97 -14.45 3.80
N LYS A 183 -22.19 -13.41 2.99
CA LYS A 183 -21.28 -12.29 2.83
C LYS A 183 -21.34 -11.32 4.02
N VAL A 184 -20.19 -10.87 4.51
CA VAL A 184 -20.13 -9.86 5.59
C VAL A 184 -20.38 -8.47 5.01
N THR A 185 -21.39 -7.76 5.50
CA THR A 185 -21.71 -6.41 5.03
C THR A 185 -20.78 -5.35 5.63
N VAL A 186 -19.86 -4.86 4.82
CA VAL A 186 -18.92 -3.78 5.14
C VAL A 186 -19.41 -2.47 4.50
N SER A 187 -19.45 -1.39 5.26
CA SER A 187 -19.71 -0.02 4.81
C SER A 187 -18.38 0.68 4.54
N GLN A 188 -18.38 1.63 3.61
CA GLN A 188 -17.24 2.49 3.37
C GLN A 188 -16.87 3.34 4.61
N SER A 189 -17.83 3.61 5.49
CA SER A 189 -17.61 4.35 6.74
C SER A 189 -16.93 3.54 7.85
N ASP A 190 -16.90 2.20 7.76
CA ASP A 190 -16.28 1.35 8.78
C ASP A 190 -14.75 1.51 8.82
N SER A 191 -14.15 1.26 9.98
CA SER A 191 -12.71 1.26 10.17
C SER A 191 -12.05 0.12 9.39
N ALA A 192 -11.09 0.45 8.53
CA ALA A 192 -10.31 -0.49 7.73
C ALA A 192 -8.92 -0.73 8.34
N ALA A 193 -8.28 0.30 8.90
CA ALA A 193 -6.93 0.18 9.44
C ALA A 193 -6.62 1.15 10.59
N ILE A 194 -5.66 0.80 11.44
CA ILE A 194 -5.04 1.66 12.46
C ILE A 194 -3.53 1.71 12.19
N MET A 195 -3.09 2.83 11.60
CA MET A 195 -1.70 3.08 11.24
C MET A 195 -1.00 3.94 12.30
N TYR A 196 0.32 3.84 12.44
CA TYR A 196 1.06 4.55 13.49
C TYR A 196 1.84 5.75 12.97
N SER A 197 1.82 6.86 13.71
CA SER A 197 2.65 8.04 13.45
C SER A 197 3.29 8.55 14.75
N SER A 198 4.49 9.12 14.67
CA SER A 198 5.22 9.71 15.81
C SER A 198 4.51 10.94 16.42
N GLY A 199 3.66 11.60 15.63
CA GLY A 199 2.92 12.79 16.02
C GLY A 199 3.81 14.02 16.29
N THR A 200 3.19 15.18 16.51
CA THR A 200 3.88 16.42 16.89
C THR A 200 4.32 16.44 18.37
N THR A 201 3.87 15.48 19.17
CA THR A 201 4.05 15.42 20.63
C THR A 201 4.99 14.29 21.07
N GLY A 202 5.77 13.71 20.15
CA GLY A 202 6.77 12.65 20.40
C GLY A 202 6.22 11.26 20.75
N ARG A 203 5.02 11.16 21.33
CA ARG A 203 4.35 9.87 21.58
C ARG A 203 3.64 9.37 20.32
N VAL A 204 3.89 8.10 19.98
CA VAL A 204 3.21 7.40 18.88
C VAL A 204 1.69 7.41 19.08
N LYS A 205 0.96 7.77 18.03
CA LYS A 205 -0.51 7.80 17.96
C LYS A 205 -1.00 6.80 16.91
N GLY A 206 -2.07 6.09 17.23
CA GLY A 206 -2.85 5.32 16.26
C GLY A 206 -3.72 6.26 15.43
N VAL A 207 -3.82 6.01 14.13
CA VAL A 207 -4.57 6.82 13.18
C VAL A 207 -5.51 5.88 12.43
N VAL A 208 -6.81 6.07 12.69
CA VAL A 208 -7.88 5.27 12.09
C VAL A 208 -8.09 5.70 10.64
N LEU A 209 -8.15 4.72 9.73
CA LEU A 209 -8.53 4.88 8.33
C LEU A 209 -9.80 4.08 8.08
N THR A 210 -10.77 4.64 7.36
CA THR A 210 -11.99 3.94 6.93
C THR A 210 -11.81 3.25 5.58
N HIS A 211 -12.71 2.33 5.19
CA HIS A 211 -12.67 1.76 3.84
C HIS A 211 -12.80 2.85 2.76
N ARG A 212 -13.58 3.91 3.01
CA ARG A 212 -13.70 5.11 2.15
C ARG A 212 -12.36 5.79 1.91
N ASN A 213 -11.52 5.88 2.95
CA ASN A 213 -10.18 6.45 2.87
C ASN A 213 -9.29 5.66 1.90
N LEU A 214 -9.32 4.32 1.99
CA LEU A 214 -8.56 3.45 1.09
C LEU A 214 -9.10 3.55 -0.35
N ILE A 215 -10.42 3.44 -0.54
CA ILE A 215 -11.09 3.54 -1.85
C ILE A 215 -10.74 4.85 -2.55
N ALA A 216 -10.79 5.99 -1.84
CA ALA A 216 -10.44 7.29 -2.40
C ALA A 216 -8.98 7.39 -2.86
N VAL A 217 -8.05 6.77 -2.12
CA VAL A 217 -6.63 6.72 -2.50
C VAL A 217 -6.42 5.84 -3.72
N ILE A 218 -7.01 4.64 -3.74
CA ILE A 218 -6.92 3.68 -4.85
C ILE A 218 -7.46 4.31 -6.15
N ALA A 219 -8.70 4.82 -6.11
CA ALA A 219 -9.35 5.50 -7.23
C ALA A 219 -8.54 6.69 -7.78
N GLY A 220 -7.78 7.37 -6.91
CA GLY A 220 -6.90 8.48 -7.28
C GLY A 220 -5.72 8.10 -8.18
N TYR A 221 -5.34 6.82 -8.26
CA TYR A 221 -4.32 6.34 -9.18
C TYR A 221 -4.86 6.05 -10.59
N TYR A 222 -6.15 5.77 -10.75
CA TYR A 222 -6.74 5.39 -12.04
C TYR A 222 -6.52 6.44 -13.15
N PRO A 223 -6.64 7.77 -12.92
CA PRO A 223 -6.31 8.80 -13.93
C PRO A 223 -4.82 8.91 -14.29
N SER A 224 -3.94 8.13 -13.65
CA SER A 224 -2.51 7.97 -14.00
C SER A 224 -2.19 6.61 -14.61
N LYS A 225 -3.19 5.74 -14.82
CA LYS A 225 -2.99 4.47 -15.55
C LYS A 225 -2.58 4.79 -16.99
N GLN A 226 -1.40 4.35 -17.40
CA GLN A 226 -0.96 4.42 -18.78
C GLN A 226 -1.51 3.22 -19.57
N GLU A 227 -1.80 3.42 -20.86
CA GLU A 227 -2.02 2.32 -21.79
C GLU A 227 -0.67 1.63 -22.06
N ARG A 228 -0.59 0.32 -21.83
CA ARG A 228 0.62 -0.48 -22.03
C ARG A 228 0.27 -1.88 -22.53
N ASN A 229 1.17 -2.48 -23.31
CA ASN A 229 1.01 -3.81 -23.94
C ASN A 229 1.29 -5.00 -22.99
N SER A 230 1.59 -4.71 -21.73
CA SER A 230 1.82 -5.68 -20.66
C SER A 230 1.45 -5.06 -19.30
N PRO A 231 1.29 -5.85 -18.22
CA PRO A 231 1.20 -5.31 -16.87
C PRO A 231 2.39 -4.40 -16.54
N THR A 232 2.16 -3.42 -15.66
CA THR A 232 3.26 -2.77 -14.90
C THR A 232 4.00 -3.84 -14.12
N VAL A 233 5.33 -3.77 -14.04
CA VAL A 233 6.11 -4.56 -13.07
C VAL A 233 6.68 -3.62 -12.03
N MET A 234 6.09 -3.61 -10.85
CA MET A 234 6.35 -2.65 -9.77
C MET A 234 7.12 -3.33 -8.63
N LEU A 235 8.31 -2.84 -8.26
CA LEU A 235 9.09 -3.41 -7.14
C LEU A 235 8.97 -2.56 -5.87
N TYR A 236 8.67 -3.23 -4.75
CA TYR A 236 8.49 -2.62 -3.44
C TYR A 236 9.71 -2.82 -2.53
N THR A 237 10.46 -1.74 -2.35
CA THR A 237 11.45 -1.60 -1.27
C THR A 237 10.85 -1.02 0.02
N VAL A 238 9.62 -0.49 -0.06
CA VAL A 238 8.93 0.18 1.04
C VAL A 238 8.15 -0.81 1.90
N PRO A 239 8.12 -0.67 3.24
CA PRO A 239 7.42 -1.63 4.09
C PRO A 239 5.90 -1.51 4.03
N TYR A 240 5.19 -2.64 3.98
CA TYR A 240 3.73 -2.70 3.98
C TYR A 240 3.10 -2.21 5.30
N PHE A 241 3.82 -2.27 6.42
CA PHE A 241 3.37 -1.67 7.68
C PHE A 241 3.37 -0.14 7.66
N HIS A 242 4.08 0.48 6.71
CA HIS A 242 4.09 1.93 6.54
C HIS A 242 3.02 2.32 5.51
N VAL A 243 2.34 3.45 5.74
CA VAL A 243 1.23 3.95 4.90
C VAL A 243 1.52 3.93 3.39
N PHE A 244 2.77 4.21 3.01
CA PHE A 244 3.23 4.17 1.62
C PHE A 244 3.11 2.75 1.03
N GLY A 245 3.71 1.73 1.66
CA GLY A 245 3.58 0.35 1.19
C GLY A 245 2.15 -0.18 1.35
N PHE A 246 1.48 0.18 2.44
CA PHE A 246 0.09 -0.20 2.71
C PHE A 246 -0.84 0.15 1.54
N PHE A 247 -0.92 1.42 1.14
CA PHE A 247 -1.76 1.83 0.00
C PHE A 247 -1.31 1.19 -1.33
N TYR A 248 -0.01 1.04 -1.52
CA TYR A 248 0.55 0.45 -2.74
C TYR A 248 0.19 -1.04 -2.89
N SER A 249 -0.01 -1.78 -1.79
CA SER A 249 -0.54 -3.15 -1.82
C SER A 249 -1.95 -3.27 -2.40
N PHE A 250 -2.76 -2.20 -2.33
CA PHE A 250 -4.09 -2.14 -2.97
C PHE A 250 -4.04 -1.56 -4.38
N LYS A 251 -3.27 -0.47 -4.58
CA LYS A 251 -3.06 0.20 -5.88
C LYS A 251 -2.67 -0.77 -6.99
N SER A 252 -1.71 -1.67 -6.74
CA SER A 252 -1.25 -2.58 -7.79
C SER A 252 -2.26 -3.66 -8.16
N ILE A 253 -3.08 -4.10 -7.20
CA ILE A 253 -4.16 -5.04 -7.48
C ILE A 253 -5.25 -4.33 -8.29
N ASP A 254 -5.68 -3.13 -7.88
CA ASP A 254 -6.66 -2.33 -8.62
C ASP A 254 -6.25 -2.05 -10.08
N LEU A 255 -4.97 -1.71 -10.30
CA LEU A 255 -4.47 -1.38 -11.65
C LEU A 255 -4.08 -2.60 -12.51
N SER A 256 -4.15 -3.84 -12.00
CA SER A 256 -3.68 -5.07 -12.64
C SER A 256 -2.17 -5.11 -12.93
N GLU A 257 -1.37 -4.85 -11.90
CA GLU A 257 0.10 -4.81 -11.95
C GLU A 257 0.74 -6.06 -11.34
N THR A 258 1.93 -6.43 -11.81
CA THR A 258 2.78 -7.42 -11.15
C THR A 258 3.63 -6.76 -10.07
N VAL A 259 3.44 -7.17 -8.81
CA VAL A 259 4.22 -6.68 -7.66
C VAL A 259 5.43 -7.58 -7.40
N VAL A 260 6.64 -7.02 -7.47
CA VAL A 260 7.87 -7.69 -7.01
C VAL A 260 8.14 -7.30 -5.55
N VAL A 261 7.90 -8.24 -4.63
CA VAL A 261 8.04 -8.02 -3.18
C VAL A 261 9.46 -8.29 -2.73
N MET A 262 10.01 -7.36 -1.97
CA MET A 262 11.29 -7.49 -1.29
C MET A 262 11.09 -7.41 0.22
N GLU A 263 11.53 -8.44 0.94
CA GLU A 263 11.42 -8.51 2.41
C GLU A 263 12.16 -7.35 3.09
N ARG A 264 13.37 -7.09 2.59
CA ARG A 264 14.28 -6.05 3.10
C ARG A 264 15.09 -5.46 1.95
N PHE A 265 15.20 -4.14 1.91
CA PHE A 265 16.06 -3.45 0.95
C PHE A 265 17.52 -3.90 1.04
N ASP A 266 18.05 -4.32 -0.10
CA ASP A 266 19.47 -4.45 -0.41
C ASP A 266 19.67 -4.00 -1.87
N LEU A 267 20.65 -3.13 -2.12
CA LEU A 267 20.84 -2.52 -3.45
C LEU A 267 21.17 -3.58 -4.50
N LYS A 268 22.04 -4.54 -4.19
CA LYS A 268 22.49 -5.56 -5.16
C LYS A 268 21.34 -6.48 -5.57
N ASN A 269 20.53 -6.92 -4.61
CA ASN A 269 19.36 -7.74 -4.88
C ASN A 269 18.23 -6.94 -5.53
N MET A 270 18.10 -5.63 -5.26
CA MET A 270 17.18 -4.76 -5.99
C MET A 270 17.54 -4.66 -7.47
N LEU A 271 18.79 -4.35 -7.80
CA LEU A 271 19.25 -4.23 -9.19
C LEU A 271 19.10 -5.57 -9.95
N ARG A 272 19.47 -6.68 -9.30
CA ARG A 272 19.22 -8.04 -9.83
C ARG A 272 17.73 -8.30 -10.08
N ALA A 273 16.84 -7.86 -9.18
CA ALA A 273 15.40 -8.04 -9.35
C ALA A 273 14.85 -7.15 -10.48
N VAL A 274 15.37 -5.93 -10.65
CA VAL A 274 15.00 -5.05 -11.78
C VAL A 274 15.34 -5.71 -13.12
N GLU A 275 16.56 -6.18 -13.27
CA GLU A 275 17.02 -6.91 -14.46
C GLU A 275 16.21 -8.21 -14.69
N LYS A 276 16.17 -9.10 -13.68
CA LYS A 276 15.57 -10.43 -13.78
C LYS A 276 14.08 -10.42 -14.06
N PHE A 277 13.34 -9.51 -13.44
CA PHE A 277 11.88 -9.43 -13.55
C PHE A 277 11.40 -8.32 -14.48
N ARG A 278 12.33 -7.59 -15.15
CA ARG A 278 12.02 -6.47 -16.07
C ARG A 278 11.15 -5.41 -15.39
N VAL A 279 11.54 -4.98 -14.19
CA VAL A 279 10.80 -4.00 -13.38
C VAL A 279 10.70 -2.66 -14.11
N THR A 280 9.47 -2.18 -14.29
CA THR A 280 9.15 -0.90 -14.94
C THR A 280 9.05 0.25 -13.94
N GLU A 281 8.61 -0.01 -12.70
CA GLU A 281 8.37 1.02 -11.69
C GLU A 281 8.99 0.65 -10.33
N LEU A 282 9.61 1.62 -9.66
CA LEU A 282 10.16 1.46 -8.30
C LEU A 282 9.42 2.34 -7.29
N ALA A 283 8.96 1.77 -6.17
CA ALA A 283 8.52 2.53 -5.00
C ALA A 283 9.62 2.51 -3.92
N VAL A 284 10.15 3.69 -3.59
CA VAL A 284 11.39 3.83 -2.79
C VAL A 284 11.36 4.98 -1.79
N ALA A 285 12.19 4.87 -0.75
CA ALA A 285 12.54 5.99 0.14
C ALA A 285 13.81 6.72 -0.35
N PRO A 286 14.05 7.99 0.04
CA PRO A 286 15.23 8.76 -0.40
C PRO A 286 16.60 8.06 -0.25
N PRO A 287 16.89 7.27 0.81
CA PRO A 287 18.15 6.54 0.92
C PRO A 287 18.43 5.58 -0.24
N VAL A 288 17.40 5.01 -0.87
CA VAL A 288 17.54 4.14 -2.05
C VAL A 288 17.97 4.93 -3.28
N VAL A 289 17.40 6.12 -3.50
CA VAL A 289 17.81 7.01 -4.60
C VAL A 289 19.24 7.51 -4.40
N VAL A 290 19.62 7.80 -3.15
CA VAL A 290 21.02 8.10 -2.77
C VAL A 290 21.94 6.91 -3.05
N ALA A 291 21.50 5.68 -2.78
CA ALA A 291 22.28 4.48 -3.06
C ALA A 291 22.44 4.24 -4.58
N MET A 292 21.37 4.38 -5.37
CA MET A 292 21.41 4.27 -6.83
C MET A 292 22.30 5.35 -7.49
N THR A 293 22.31 6.57 -6.96
CA THR A 293 23.14 7.66 -7.52
C THR A 293 24.61 7.52 -7.18
N LYS A 294 24.96 7.01 -6.00
CA LYS A 294 26.35 6.93 -5.50
C LYS A 294 27.09 5.62 -5.77
N SER A 295 26.41 4.57 -6.19
CA SER A 295 26.97 3.22 -6.26
C SER A 295 27.22 2.76 -7.68
N ASP A 296 28.47 2.42 -8.00
CA ASP A 296 28.87 1.89 -9.31
C ASP A 296 28.27 0.50 -9.62
N LEU A 297 27.70 -0.18 -8.61
CA LEU A 297 26.95 -1.41 -8.81
C LEU A 297 25.82 -1.29 -9.84
N THR A 298 25.23 -0.11 -10.06
CA THR A 298 24.15 0.08 -11.04
C THR A 298 24.57 -0.23 -12.47
N ASP A 299 25.84 -0.04 -12.78
CA ASP A 299 26.36 -0.09 -14.15
C ASP A 299 26.61 -1.55 -14.60
N GLY A 300 26.53 -2.50 -13.66
CA GLY A 300 26.64 -3.94 -13.89
C GLY A 300 25.31 -4.68 -14.09
N TYR A 301 24.19 -3.98 -14.31
CA TYR A 301 22.85 -4.58 -14.49
C TYR A 301 22.09 -3.93 -15.66
N ASP A 302 21.26 -4.71 -16.36
CA ASP A 302 20.33 -4.18 -17.37
C ASP A 302 19.09 -3.54 -16.71
N LEU A 303 19.14 -2.22 -16.55
CA LEU A 303 18.04 -1.41 -16.01
C LEU A 303 17.12 -0.82 -17.10
N ARG A 304 17.24 -1.21 -18.38
CA ARG A 304 16.45 -0.64 -19.50
C ARG A 304 14.95 -0.98 -19.49
N SER A 305 14.46 -1.69 -18.48
CA SER A 305 13.02 -1.84 -18.23
C SER A 305 12.45 -0.69 -17.41
N LEU A 306 13.29 0.00 -16.64
CA LEU A 306 12.86 0.99 -15.66
C LEU A 306 12.37 2.26 -16.36
N GLU A 307 11.12 2.61 -16.12
CA GLU A 307 10.42 3.77 -16.68
C GLU A 307 10.27 4.88 -15.61
N THR A 308 10.03 4.52 -14.35
CA THR A 308 9.74 5.49 -13.29
C THR A 308 10.24 5.06 -11.91
N VAL A 309 10.73 6.04 -11.12
CA VAL A 309 11.07 5.88 -9.70
C VAL A 309 10.23 6.84 -8.86
N GLY A 310 9.27 6.27 -8.11
CA GLY A 310 8.47 6.97 -7.12
C GLY A 310 9.19 7.04 -5.77
N CYS A 311 9.75 8.20 -5.44
CA CYS A 311 10.45 8.45 -4.18
C CYS A 311 9.53 9.15 -3.16
N GLY A 312 9.33 8.56 -1.98
CA GLY A 312 8.40 9.10 -0.98
C GLY A 312 8.80 8.88 0.49
N GLY A 313 8.04 9.49 1.39
CA GLY A 313 8.21 9.39 2.85
C GLY A 313 9.14 10.42 3.48
N ALA A 314 10.06 11.03 2.73
CA ALA A 314 10.86 12.18 3.17
C ALA A 314 11.31 13.04 1.96
N PRO A 315 11.68 14.32 2.15
CA PRO A 315 12.22 15.15 1.07
C PRO A 315 13.52 14.58 0.49
N LEU A 316 13.64 14.57 -0.83
CA LEU A 316 14.88 14.26 -1.53
C LEU A 316 15.67 15.55 -1.79
N GLY A 317 17.00 15.48 -1.78
CA GLY A 317 17.87 16.64 -2.05
C GLY A 317 17.95 16.97 -3.54
N LYS A 318 17.95 18.27 -3.90
CA LYS A 318 18.01 18.72 -5.31
C LYS A 318 19.25 18.17 -6.05
N ASP A 319 20.39 18.13 -5.38
CA ASP A 319 21.64 17.62 -5.97
C ASP A 319 21.54 16.12 -6.28
N VAL A 320 20.85 15.35 -5.43
CA VAL A 320 20.58 13.92 -5.66
C VAL A 320 19.62 13.72 -6.83
N MET A 321 18.60 14.58 -6.98
CA MET A 321 17.71 14.54 -8.15
C MET A 321 18.48 14.81 -9.45
N LYS A 322 19.41 15.77 -9.42
CA LYS A 322 20.24 16.09 -10.59
C LYS A 322 21.14 14.90 -10.96
N VAL A 323 21.90 14.36 -10.01
CA VAL A 323 22.76 13.19 -10.25
C VAL A 323 21.93 11.97 -10.71
N PHE A 324 20.69 11.82 -10.23
CA PHE A 324 19.79 10.77 -10.71
C PHE A 324 19.40 10.99 -12.17
N ALA A 325 18.98 12.20 -12.55
CA ALA A 325 18.62 12.53 -13.93
C ALA A 325 19.81 12.40 -14.90
N ASP A 326 21.01 12.80 -14.46
CA ASP A 326 22.24 12.67 -15.24
C ASP A 326 22.63 11.18 -15.45
N ARG A 327 22.40 10.30 -14.46
CA ARG A 327 22.73 8.86 -14.53
C ARG A 327 21.63 8.01 -15.18
N PHE A 328 20.37 8.41 -15.08
CA PHE A 328 19.20 7.68 -15.57
C PHE A 328 18.31 8.58 -16.46
N PRO A 329 18.80 9.09 -17.60
CA PRO A 329 18.13 10.13 -18.39
C PRO A 329 16.82 9.70 -19.05
N THR A 330 16.51 8.40 -19.07
CA THR A 330 15.25 7.83 -19.60
C THR A 330 14.25 7.47 -18.49
N VAL A 331 14.56 7.75 -17.23
CA VAL A 331 13.76 7.31 -16.06
C VAL A 331 13.16 8.51 -15.35
N ASP A 332 11.83 8.60 -15.30
CA ASP A 332 11.17 9.68 -14.60
C ASP A 332 11.31 9.55 -13.07
N LEU A 333 11.84 10.58 -12.41
CA LEU A 333 11.91 10.65 -10.95
C LEU A 333 10.71 11.43 -10.39
N TRP A 334 9.79 10.70 -9.77
CA TRP A 334 8.57 11.26 -9.17
C TRP A 334 8.76 11.42 -7.66
N GLN A 335 8.42 12.58 -7.11
CA GLN A 335 8.40 12.77 -5.65
C GLN A 335 6.99 12.67 -5.10
N VAL A 336 6.77 11.66 -4.24
CA VAL A 336 5.53 11.42 -3.51
C VAL A 336 5.68 11.97 -2.09
N SER A 337 5.40 13.27 -1.95
CA SER A 337 5.22 13.90 -0.65
C SER A 337 3.93 13.40 -0.02
N GLY A 338 3.95 13.08 1.27
CA GLY A 338 2.73 12.70 1.98
C GLY A 338 2.88 12.89 3.47
N HIS A 339 2.13 13.83 4.03
CA HIS A 339 1.88 13.90 5.47
C HIS A 339 0.41 13.50 5.66
N ASN A 340 0.17 12.18 5.69
CA ASN A 340 -1.12 11.56 6.00
C ASN A 340 -2.30 11.94 5.05
N PHE A 341 -2.28 11.54 3.76
CA PHE A 341 -2.99 10.35 3.19
C PHE A 341 -3.68 10.44 1.77
N SER A 342 -4.23 11.56 1.24
CA SER A 342 -5.03 11.64 -0.02
C SER A 342 -4.50 12.61 -1.10
N VAL A 343 -4.77 12.32 -2.37
CA VAL A 343 -3.81 12.64 -3.46
C VAL A 343 -4.08 13.95 -4.22
N PHE A 344 -3.05 14.82 -4.29
CA PHE A 344 -2.94 15.97 -5.19
C PHE A 344 -1.71 15.83 -6.09
N TYR A 345 -1.74 16.41 -7.28
CA TYR A 345 -0.61 16.40 -8.22
C TYR A 345 -0.30 17.83 -8.68
N ALA A 346 0.98 18.21 -8.64
CA ALA A 346 1.47 19.48 -9.17
C ALA A 346 2.78 19.27 -9.94
N LYS A 347 2.84 19.77 -11.17
CA LYS A 347 4.07 19.79 -11.97
C LYS A 347 4.78 21.11 -11.70
N ILE A 348 6.00 21.05 -11.16
CA ILE A 348 6.82 22.22 -10.84
C ILE A 348 8.20 22.00 -11.45
N ASP A 349 8.65 22.94 -12.29
CA ASP A 349 10.00 22.96 -12.89
C ASP A 349 10.39 21.64 -13.60
N GLY A 350 9.46 21.06 -14.36
CA GLY A 350 9.67 19.78 -15.05
C GLY A 350 9.54 18.53 -14.18
N ILE A 351 9.63 18.65 -12.85
CA ILE A 351 9.50 17.55 -11.90
C ILE A 351 8.02 17.35 -11.53
N THR A 352 7.51 16.13 -11.71
CA THR A 352 6.18 15.75 -11.25
C THR A 352 6.22 15.50 -9.74
N ARG A 353 5.48 16.31 -8.97
CA ARG A 353 5.29 16.11 -7.53
C ARG A 353 3.87 15.64 -7.24
N GLN A 354 3.77 14.54 -6.52
CA GLN A 354 2.55 14.01 -5.92
C GLN A 354 2.55 14.40 -4.43
N TYR A 355 1.40 14.81 -3.91
CA TYR A 355 1.20 15.23 -2.52
C TYR A 355 0.03 14.42 -1.91
N MET A 356 0.10 14.06 -0.63
CA MET A 356 -0.83 13.07 -0.03
C MET A 356 -1.30 13.45 1.41
N PHE A 357 -2.56 13.92 1.57
CA PHE A 357 -3.28 14.42 2.79
C PHE A 357 -4.81 14.03 2.85
N ILE A 358 -5.32 13.17 3.78
CA ILE A 358 -6.77 12.85 3.96
C ILE A 358 -7.36 13.74 5.04
N HIS A 359 -8.46 14.39 4.68
CA HIS A 359 -9.61 14.58 5.56
C HIS A 359 -10.88 14.07 4.86
N SER A 360 -11.87 13.65 5.65
CA SER A 360 -13.21 13.30 5.18
C SER A 360 -14.03 14.51 4.68
N ASN A 361 -13.50 15.72 4.79
CA ASN A 361 -14.09 16.96 4.30
C ASN A 361 -13.08 17.72 3.43
N MET A 362 -13.43 18.00 2.17
CA MET A 362 -12.56 18.67 1.17
C MET A 362 -12.31 20.18 1.40
N ASN A 363 -12.55 20.70 2.61
CA ASN A 363 -12.73 22.15 2.84
C ASN A 363 -11.60 22.89 3.60
N TYR A 364 -10.42 22.29 3.81
CA TYR A 364 -9.30 22.99 4.45
C TYR A 364 -7.93 22.61 3.86
N PHE A 365 -7.21 23.61 3.30
CA PHE A 365 -5.78 23.82 3.56
C PHE A 365 -5.29 25.17 2.97
N ILE A 366 -4.74 26.05 3.80
CA ILE A 366 -4.15 27.35 3.38
C ILE A 366 -2.65 27.47 3.75
N ASP A 367 -2.18 26.83 4.82
CA ASP A 367 -0.85 27.17 5.38
C ASP A 367 0.36 26.40 4.81
N PHE A 368 0.17 25.28 4.12
CA PHE A 368 1.31 24.43 3.69
C PHE A 368 2.15 25.03 2.55
N TYR A 369 1.57 25.91 1.72
CA TYR A 369 2.27 26.53 0.58
C TYR A 369 3.38 27.49 1.04
N ASN A 370 3.16 28.22 2.14
CA ASN A 370 4.13 29.17 2.69
C ASN A 370 5.39 28.47 3.24
N TYR A 371 5.25 27.27 3.82
CA TYR A 371 6.34 26.56 4.48
C TYR A 371 7.44 26.07 3.51
N PHE A 372 7.09 25.74 2.27
CA PHE A 372 8.04 25.20 1.28
C PHE A 372 8.47 26.20 0.20
N THR A 373 7.72 27.27 -0.07
CA THR A 373 8.11 28.29 -1.05
C THR A 373 8.98 29.39 -0.45
N LYS A 374 8.77 29.73 0.83
CA LYS A 374 9.67 30.61 1.59
C LYS A 374 10.63 29.76 2.41
N GLY A 375 11.73 29.36 1.77
CA GLY A 375 12.93 28.97 2.52
C GLY A 375 13.29 30.10 3.50
N ARG A 376 13.60 29.74 4.75
CA ARG A 376 13.82 30.68 5.86
C ARG A 376 14.64 31.91 5.42
N ARG A 377 13.99 33.07 5.42
CA ARG A 377 14.63 34.38 5.54
C ARG A 377 14.01 35.06 6.74
N ASN A 378 14.70 34.90 7.87
CA ASN A 378 14.49 35.48 9.19
C ASN A 378 13.07 35.33 9.75
#